data_AF-A0A673GLQ0-F1
#
_entry.id   AF-A0A673GLQ0-F1
#
_cell.length_a   1.000
_cell.length_b   1.000
_cell.length_c   1.000
_cell.angle_alpha   90.00
_cell.angle_beta   90.00
_cell.angle_gamma   90.00
#
_symmetry.space_group_name_H-M   'P 1'
#
loop_
_entity.id
_entity.type
_entity.pdbx_description
1 polymer ?
#
loop_
_entity_poly.entity_id
_entity_poly.type
_entity_poly.pdbx_seq_one_letter_code
_entity_poly.pdbx_strand_id
1 'polypeptide(L)'
;MMKPARGSGRTSTRGPSGAADRNTRNTLKTFKPRAEGPHPEPPKKNSVIAGKSKNKGNWKLLTKSSLLALENMLGLSVLSVLSLKSKEKEESQKHLNLLKDQFLAKCAQLSVPPRKHGDIMHVSHQFKAESKKSEHGRKALEALEENMRSVVSTLEEMEVQMDSLEEKCRIMRSKLEDEEEKAQEFLQLSEQTVLRLPALLSRPANEPTLQEHLMKIVPNPPAVIKALQMAPVLEDVRTFLELAHKQVDAVQAAHNDCSAMD
;
A
#
# COMPACT_ATOMS: atom_id res chain seq x y z
N MET A 1 6.74 24.55 34.92
CA MET A 1 6.17 23.53 34.01
C MET A 1 4.75 23.91 33.70
N MET A 2 4.53 24.54 32.54
CA MET A 2 3.22 24.91 32.03
C MET A 2 3.02 24.15 30.71
N LYS A 3 1.86 23.50 30.56
CA LYS A 3 1.27 23.20 29.25
C LYS A 3 -0.15 23.77 29.26
N PRO A 4 -0.48 24.71 28.37
CA PRO A 4 -1.83 25.21 28.23
C PRO A 4 -2.66 24.41 27.20
N ALA A 5 -3.96 24.65 27.34
CA ALA A 5 -5.13 24.31 26.55
C ALA A 5 -4.95 23.86 25.09
N ARG A 6 -5.50 22.67 24.79
CA ARG A 6 -5.90 22.26 23.43
C ARG A 6 -7.32 22.72 23.18
N GLY A 7 -7.46 23.83 22.45
CA GLY A 7 -8.74 24.39 22.04
C GLY A 7 -9.34 23.78 20.78
N SER A 8 -10.61 24.11 20.60
CA SER A 8 -11.40 24.18 19.36
C SER A 8 -11.72 22.84 18.68
N GLY A 9 -12.96 22.37 18.61
CA GLY A 9 -14.18 23.13 18.33
C GLY A 9 -14.62 22.82 16.90
N ARG A 10 -15.32 21.71 16.69
CA ARG A 10 -16.18 21.51 15.51
C ARG A 10 -17.49 20.87 15.92
N THR A 11 -18.52 21.70 15.92
CA THR A 11 -19.93 21.36 15.95
C THR A 11 -20.38 20.77 14.61
N SER A 12 -21.03 19.62 14.69
CA SER A 12 -22.28 19.22 14.01
C SER A 12 -22.71 19.99 12.76
N THR A 13 -22.81 19.26 11.64
CA THR A 13 -23.93 19.40 10.70
C THR A 13 -24.42 18.02 10.24
N ARG A 14 -25.49 17.56 10.91
CA ARG A 14 -26.75 17.10 10.31
C ARG A 14 -26.68 15.95 9.27
N GLY A 15 -26.91 14.73 9.76
CA GLY A 15 -27.64 13.70 9.00
C GLY A 15 -28.93 13.36 9.74
N PRO A 16 -30.14 13.58 9.17
CA PRO A 16 -31.37 13.01 9.73
C PRO A 16 -31.52 11.58 9.19
N SER A 17 -31.54 10.56 10.05
CA SER A 17 -32.72 10.05 10.77
C SER A 17 -33.93 9.80 9.85
N GLY A 18 -34.27 8.53 9.67
CA GLY A 18 -35.44 8.11 8.91
C GLY A 18 -36.77 8.39 9.61
N ALA A 19 -37.85 8.28 8.85
CA ALA A 19 -39.18 7.92 9.33
C ALA A 19 -39.97 7.36 8.16
N ALA A 20 -40.53 6.17 8.37
CA ALA A 20 -41.44 5.47 7.49
C ALA A 20 -42.83 6.14 7.48
N ASP A 21 -43.62 5.93 6.42
CA ASP A 21 -45.03 5.57 6.64
C ASP A 21 -45.68 4.79 5.47
N ARG A 22 -46.25 3.65 5.86
CA ARG A 22 -47.43 2.90 5.32
C ARG A 22 -47.42 2.45 3.85
N ASN A 23 -47.72 1.20 3.50
CA ASN A 23 -48.72 0.33 4.11
C ASN A 23 -48.50 -1.18 3.81
N THR A 24 -48.70 -1.96 4.85
CA THR A 24 -48.77 -3.41 5.01
C THR A 24 -49.81 -4.16 4.16
N ARG A 25 -49.54 -5.45 3.91
CA ARG A 25 -50.32 -6.68 4.28
C ARG A 25 -49.74 -7.88 3.48
N ASN A 26 -49.35 -9.05 3.98
CA ASN A 26 -49.55 -9.78 5.24
C ASN A 26 -48.50 -10.92 5.37
N THR A 27 -47.94 -11.09 6.57
CA THR A 27 -47.74 -12.33 7.38
C THR A 27 -47.73 -13.71 6.67
N LEU A 28 -46.93 -14.74 6.98
CA LEU A 28 -46.25 -15.15 8.21
C LEU A 28 -45.26 -16.30 7.91
N LYS A 29 -44.05 -16.18 8.45
CA LYS A 29 -43.15 -17.18 9.10
C LYS A 29 -43.61 -18.66 9.03
N THR A 30 -42.71 -19.63 8.82
CA THR A 30 -41.81 -20.13 9.88
C THR A 30 -40.76 -21.11 9.33
N PHE A 31 -39.51 -20.95 9.77
CA PHE A 31 -38.43 -21.94 9.68
C PHE A 31 -38.42 -22.86 10.90
N LYS A 32 -37.97 -24.12 10.68
CA LYS A 32 -37.09 -24.99 11.53
C LYS A 32 -37.60 -26.44 11.65
N PRO A 33 -36.77 -27.42 12.08
CA PRO A 33 -35.36 -27.70 11.74
C PRO A 33 -35.12 -29.21 11.45
N ARG A 34 -33.87 -29.58 11.17
CA ARG A 34 -33.36 -30.95 10.97
C ARG A 34 -33.10 -31.67 12.30
N ALA A 35 -33.39 -32.97 12.37
CA ALA A 35 -32.89 -33.92 13.39
C ALA A 35 -32.65 -35.31 12.75
N GLU A 36 -31.67 -36.05 13.28
CA GLU A 36 -31.09 -37.31 12.77
C GLU A 36 -32.00 -38.56 12.93
N GLY A 37 -31.67 -39.66 12.20
CA GLY A 37 -32.46 -40.87 11.88
C GLY A 37 -32.81 -41.85 13.03
N PRO A 38 -33.16 -43.16 12.81
CA PRO A 38 -32.93 -44.07 11.67
C PRO A 38 -34.18 -44.79 11.09
N HIS A 39 -33.97 -45.53 9.98
CA HIS A 39 -34.89 -46.33 9.13
C HIS A 39 -35.94 -47.22 9.87
N PRO A 40 -37.14 -47.48 9.30
CA PRO A 40 -37.32 -48.63 8.41
C PRO A 40 -38.19 -48.39 7.14
N GLU A 41 -37.83 -49.08 6.05
CA GLU A 41 -38.56 -49.26 4.78
C GLU A 41 -39.99 -49.78 4.99
N PRO A 42 -40.92 -49.50 4.05
CA PRO A 42 -41.42 -50.59 3.19
C PRO A 42 -41.86 -50.11 1.76
N PRO A 43 -42.45 -50.96 0.91
CA PRO A 43 -41.78 -51.75 -0.11
C PRO A 43 -42.00 -51.20 -1.53
N LYS A 44 -41.05 -51.53 -2.40
CA LYS A 44 -41.08 -51.33 -3.86
C LYS A 44 -42.39 -51.85 -4.47
N LYS A 45 -43.21 -50.94 -5.01
CA LYS A 45 -44.12 -51.26 -6.13
C LYS A 45 -43.46 -50.79 -7.42
N ASN A 46 -43.03 -51.76 -8.22
CA ASN A 46 -42.55 -51.56 -9.57
C ASN A 46 -43.68 -50.99 -10.44
N SER A 47 -43.84 -49.68 -10.43
CA SER A 47 -44.50 -48.97 -11.52
C SER A 47 -43.49 -48.97 -12.67
N VAL A 48 -43.74 -49.82 -13.66
CA VAL A 48 -43.14 -49.69 -15.00
C VAL A 48 -43.46 -48.28 -15.49
N ILE A 49 -42.52 -47.35 -15.28
CA ILE A 49 -42.55 -46.03 -15.90
C ILE A 49 -42.16 -46.29 -17.35
N ALA A 50 -43.14 -46.71 -18.15
CA ALA A 50 -43.14 -46.45 -19.57
C ALA A 50 -43.21 -44.93 -19.73
N GLY A 51 -42.04 -44.28 -19.63
CA GLY A 51 -41.86 -42.86 -19.89
C GLY A 51 -42.15 -42.59 -21.36
N LYS A 52 -43.44 -42.47 -21.70
CA LYS A 52 -43.88 -42.00 -23.00
C LYS A 52 -43.47 -40.54 -23.06
N SER A 53 -42.37 -40.25 -23.74
CA SER A 53 -41.84 -38.90 -23.90
C SER A 53 -42.94 -38.02 -24.54
N LYS A 54 -43.49 -37.10 -23.75
CA LYS A 54 -44.59 -36.19 -24.11
C LYS A 54 -44.26 -35.21 -25.26
N ASN A 55 -43.08 -35.32 -25.89
CA ASN A 55 -42.57 -34.36 -26.86
C ASN A 55 -42.44 -34.91 -28.29
N LYS A 56 -42.87 -36.15 -28.56
CA LYS A 56 -42.85 -36.72 -29.93
C LYS A 56 -43.86 -36.08 -30.89
N GLY A 57 -44.87 -35.37 -30.38
CA GLY A 57 -45.95 -34.79 -31.20
C GLY A 57 -45.53 -33.67 -32.16
N ASN A 58 -44.35 -33.07 -31.96
CA ASN A 58 -43.90 -31.92 -32.75
C ASN A 58 -42.72 -32.24 -33.69
N TRP A 59 -42.29 -33.50 -33.77
CA TRP A 59 -41.13 -33.89 -34.58
C TRP A 59 -41.55 -33.89 -36.04
N LYS A 60 -40.76 -33.22 -36.89
CA LYS A 60 -41.03 -33.10 -38.33
C LYS A 60 -40.07 -34.02 -39.08
N LEU A 61 -40.50 -34.54 -40.22
CA LEU A 61 -39.56 -35.18 -41.15
C LEU A 61 -38.52 -34.15 -41.59
N LEU A 62 -37.33 -34.64 -41.92
CA LEU A 62 -36.27 -33.83 -42.47
C LEU A 62 -36.78 -33.03 -43.69
N THR A 63 -36.49 -31.73 -43.75
CA THR A 63 -36.90 -30.92 -44.90
C THR A 63 -36.09 -31.29 -46.14
N LYS A 64 -36.69 -31.20 -47.34
CA LYS A 64 -36.00 -31.48 -48.60
C LYS A 64 -34.70 -30.69 -48.77
N SER A 65 -34.66 -29.43 -48.31
CA SER A 65 -33.46 -28.60 -48.33
C SER A 65 -32.32 -29.17 -47.46
N SER A 66 -32.63 -29.68 -46.27
CA SER A 66 -31.63 -30.31 -45.40
C SER A 66 -31.16 -31.66 -45.94
N LEU A 67 -32.03 -32.41 -46.62
CA LEU A 67 -31.66 -33.65 -47.31
C LEU A 67 -30.68 -33.36 -48.46
N LEU A 68 -30.95 -32.34 -49.26
CA LEU A 68 -30.06 -31.88 -50.33
C LEU A 68 -28.71 -31.39 -49.78
N ALA A 69 -28.70 -30.70 -48.64
CA ALA A 69 -27.47 -30.28 -47.99
C ALA A 69 -26.63 -31.48 -47.53
N LEU A 70 -27.26 -32.51 -46.94
CA LEU A 70 -26.59 -33.76 -46.58
C LEU A 70 -26.07 -34.51 -47.81
N GLU A 71 -26.86 -34.57 -48.88
CA GLU A 71 -26.46 -35.19 -50.15
C GLU A 71 -25.21 -34.50 -50.73
N ASN A 72 -25.18 -33.17 -50.74
CA ASN A 72 -24.03 -32.39 -51.19
C ASN A 72 -22.79 -32.63 -50.31
N MET A 73 -22.95 -32.63 -48.98
CA MET A 73 -21.84 -32.86 -48.05
C MET A 73 -21.25 -34.27 -48.18
N LEU A 74 -22.11 -35.28 -48.34
CA LEU A 74 -21.69 -36.66 -48.59
C LEU A 74 -21.06 -36.79 -49.97
N GLY A 75 -21.61 -36.12 -50.99
CA GLY A 75 -21.01 -36.07 -52.34
C GLY A 75 -19.60 -35.50 -52.34
N LEU A 76 -19.37 -34.38 -51.63
CA LEU A 76 -18.04 -33.80 -51.45
C LEU A 76 -17.09 -34.73 -50.69
N SER A 77 -17.60 -35.45 -49.69
CA SER A 77 -16.83 -36.42 -48.92
C SER A 77 -16.44 -37.63 -49.77
N VAL A 78 -17.35 -38.15 -50.60
CA VAL A 78 -17.06 -39.21 -51.57
C VAL A 78 -16.01 -38.76 -52.57
N LEU A 79 -16.12 -37.54 -53.11
CA LEU A 79 -15.09 -36.96 -53.99
C LEU A 79 -13.73 -36.82 -53.31
N SER A 80 -13.70 -36.38 -52.05
CA SER A 80 -12.47 -36.26 -51.27
C SER A 80 -11.80 -37.60 -50.98
N VAL A 81 -12.57 -38.67 -50.78
CA VAL A 81 -12.04 -40.02 -50.57
C VAL A 81 -11.53 -40.60 -51.89
N LEU A 82 -12.26 -40.38 -52.99
CA LEU A 82 -11.88 -40.85 -54.32
C LEU A 82 -10.65 -40.12 -54.90
N SER A 83 -10.45 -38.86 -54.53
CA SER A 83 -9.25 -38.10 -54.92
C SER A 83 -7.99 -38.65 -54.25
N LEU A 84 -8.10 -39.18 -53.03
CA LEU A 84 -7.01 -39.78 -52.27
C LEU A 84 -6.71 -41.23 -52.68
N LYS A 85 -7.69 -41.98 -53.18
CA LYS A 85 -7.51 -43.38 -53.61
C LYS A 85 -6.83 -43.44 -54.99
N SER A 86 -5.71 -44.15 -55.14
CA SER A 86 -4.92 -44.18 -56.39
C SER A 86 -5.25 -45.32 -57.36
N LYS A 87 -5.87 -46.42 -56.91
CA LYS A 87 -6.24 -47.61 -57.72
C LYS A 87 -7.74 -47.91 -57.55
N GLU A 88 -8.43 -48.55 -58.50
CA GLU A 88 -9.81 -49.05 -58.34
C GLU A 88 -10.85 -47.98 -57.89
N LYS A 89 -10.82 -46.81 -58.52
CA LYS A 89 -11.70 -45.67 -58.19
C LYS A 89 -13.17 -45.94 -58.52
N GLU A 90 -13.44 -46.63 -59.62
CA GLU A 90 -14.80 -46.84 -60.13
C GLU A 90 -15.63 -47.76 -59.21
N GLU A 91 -15.06 -48.88 -58.74
CA GLU A 91 -15.76 -49.80 -57.85
C GLU A 91 -16.00 -49.18 -56.46
N SER A 92 -15.01 -48.43 -55.94
CA SER A 92 -15.21 -47.66 -54.71
C SER A 92 -16.22 -46.54 -54.86
N GLN A 93 -16.28 -45.87 -56.01
CA GLN A 93 -17.31 -44.86 -56.26
C GLN A 93 -18.70 -45.50 -56.27
N LYS A 94 -18.88 -46.66 -56.92
CA LYS A 94 -20.14 -47.41 -56.92
C LYS A 94 -20.55 -47.80 -55.49
N HIS A 95 -19.63 -48.34 -54.70
CA HIS A 95 -19.91 -48.74 -53.32
C HIS A 95 -20.26 -47.54 -52.42
N LEU A 96 -19.48 -46.46 -52.51
CA LEU A 96 -19.71 -45.24 -51.73
C LEU A 96 -21.02 -44.55 -52.10
N ASN A 97 -21.39 -44.55 -53.39
CA ASN A 97 -22.69 -44.03 -53.83
C ASN A 97 -23.85 -44.87 -53.31
N LEU A 98 -23.73 -46.20 -53.32
CA LEU A 98 -24.75 -47.08 -52.73
C LEU A 98 -24.94 -46.80 -51.23
N LEU A 99 -23.84 -46.63 -50.49
CA LEU A 99 -23.88 -46.28 -49.06
C LEU A 99 -24.49 -44.90 -48.83
N LYS A 100 -24.13 -43.92 -49.66
CA LYS A 100 -24.71 -42.56 -49.66
C LYS A 100 -26.23 -42.63 -49.83
N ASP A 101 -26.71 -43.35 -50.84
CA ASP A 101 -28.14 -43.43 -51.16
C ASP A 101 -28.94 -44.16 -50.07
N GLN A 102 -28.39 -45.26 -49.53
CA GLN A 102 -29.00 -45.98 -48.40
C GLN A 102 -29.05 -45.12 -47.14
N PHE A 103 -28.00 -44.35 -46.86
CA PHE A 103 -27.96 -43.43 -45.74
C PHE A 103 -28.99 -42.31 -45.89
N LEU A 104 -29.07 -41.69 -47.07
CA LEU A 104 -30.05 -40.64 -47.37
C LEU A 104 -31.48 -41.15 -47.26
N ALA A 105 -31.75 -42.38 -47.72
CA ALA A 105 -33.06 -43.02 -47.59
C ALA A 105 -33.49 -43.19 -46.12
N LYS A 106 -32.56 -43.58 -45.24
CA LYS A 106 -32.81 -43.63 -43.79
C LYS A 106 -33.04 -42.24 -43.22
N CYS A 107 -32.20 -41.27 -43.58
CA CYS A 107 -32.32 -39.88 -43.12
C CYS A 107 -33.65 -39.22 -43.53
N ALA A 108 -34.21 -39.55 -44.70
CA ALA A 108 -35.51 -39.07 -45.13
C ALA A 108 -36.67 -39.55 -44.23
N GLN A 109 -36.51 -40.70 -43.58
CA GLN A 109 -37.50 -41.28 -42.65
C GLN A 109 -37.30 -40.83 -41.21
N LEU A 110 -36.17 -40.17 -40.90
CA LEU A 110 -35.90 -39.68 -39.55
C LEU A 110 -36.78 -38.47 -39.24
N SER A 111 -37.62 -38.63 -38.22
CA SER A 111 -38.30 -37.51 -37.56
C SER A 111 -37.29 -36.77 -36.68
N VAL A 112 -37.12 -35.47 -36.89
CA VAL A 112 -36.22 -34.62 -36.12
C VAL A 112 -37.00 -33.54 -35.38
N PRO A 113 -36.55 -33.12 -34.18
CA PRO A 113 -37.11 -31.97 -33.51
C PRO A 113 -37.01 -30.71 -34.39
N PRO A 114 -38.07 -29.88 -34.45
CA PRO A 114 -38.04 -28.66 -35.25
C PRO A 114 -37.02 -27.68 -34.67
N ARG A 115 -35.99 -27.33 -35.45
CA ARG A 115 -35.01 -26.31 -35.07
C ARG A 115 -35.73 -24.97 -34.86
N LYS A 116 -35.75 -24.48 -33.62
CA LYS A 116 -36.15 -23.10 -33.31
C LYS A 116 -34.99 -22.19 -33.72
N HIS A 117 -35.07 -21.60 -34.91
CA HIS A 117 -34.03 -20.72 -35.46
C HIS A 117 -33.70 -19.53 -34.53
N GLY A 118 -34.66 -19.10 -33.70
CA GLY A 118 -34.44 -18.08 -32.68
C GLY A 118 -33.35 -18.46 -31.67
N ASP A 119 -33.25 -19.73 -31.28
CA ASP A 119 -32.27 -20.18 -30.26
C ASP A 119 -30.82 -20.00 -30.75
N ILE A 120 -30.57 -20.31 -32.02
CA ILE A 120 -29.24 -20.14 -32.65
C ILE A 120 -28.89 -18.64 -32.78
N MET A 121 -29.86 -17.79 -33.09
CA MET A 121 -29.64 -16.34 -33.17
C MET A 121 -29.38 -15.73 -31.79
N HIS A 122 -30.04 -16.21 -30.74
CA HIS A 122 -29.77 -15.82 -29.36
C HIS A 122 -28.37 -16.22 -28.92
N VAL A 123 -27.93 -17.45 -29.23
CA VAL A 123 -26.55 -17.90 -28.96
C VAL A 123 -25.52 -17.05 -29.69
N SER A 124 -25.77 -16.70 -30.96
CA SER A 124 -24.88 -15.82 -31.74
C SER A 124 -24.79 -14.40 -31.15
N HIS A 125 -25.92 -13.83 -30.72
CA HIS A 125 -25.94 -12.52 -30.08
C HIS A 125 -25.22 -12.54 -28.72
N GLN A 126 -25.44 -13.58 -27.92
CA GLN A 126 -24.77 -13.77 -26.64
C GLN A 126 -23.26 -13.91 -26.82
N PHE A 127 -22.80 -14.67 -27.81
CA PHE A 127 -21.39 -14.80 -28.14
C PHE A 127 -20.75 -13.45 -28.49
N LYS A 128 -21.42 -12.63 -29.33
CA LYS A 128 -20.93 -11.30 -29.67
C LYS A 128 -20.85 -10.36 -28.46
N ALA A 129 -21.84 -10.42 -27.57
CA ALA A 129 -21.86 -9.62 -26.35
C ALA A 129 -20.72 -10.04 -25.40
N GLU A 130 -20.52 -11.34 -25.21
CA GLU A 130 -19.44 -11.87 -24.37
C GLU A 130 -18.06 -11.59 -24.96
N SER A 131 -17.90 -11.70 -26.29
CA SER A 131 -16.65 -11.35 -26.98
C SER A 131 -16.28 -9.89 -26.74
N LYS A 132 -17.24 -8.97 -26.89
CA LYS A 132 -17.02 -7.55 -26.58
C LYS A 132 -16.61 -7.38 -25.12
N LYS A 133 -17.33 -8.00 -24.18
CA LYS A 133 -17.00 -7.91 -22.75
C LYS A 133 -15.59 -8.43 -22.46
N SER A 134 -15.20 -9.54 -23.07
CA SER A 134 -13.86 -10.12 -22.96
C SER A 134 -12.78 -9.19 -23.51
N GLU A 135 -13.02 -8.54 -24.66
CA GLU A 135 -12.08 -7.57 -25.22
C GLU A 135 -11.89 -6.34 -24.32
N HIS A 136 -12.98 -5.83 -23.75
CA HIS A 136 -12.90 -4.72 -22.79
C HIS A 136 -12.15 -5.13 -21.53
N GLY A 137 -12.42 -6.35 -21.01
CA GLY A 137 -11.68 -6.91 -19.88
C GLY A 137 -10.19 -7.07 -20.17
N ARG A 138 -9.83 -7.54 -21.36
CA ARG A 138 -8.43 -7.65 -21.80
C ARG A 138 -7.72 -6.30 -21.79
N LYS A 139 -8.36 -5.27 -22.37
CA LYS A 139 -7.81 -3.91 -22.38
C LYS A 139 -7.65 -3.32 -20.98
N ALA A 140 -8.62 -3.57 -20.10
CA ALA A 140 -8.54 -3.12 -18.72
C ALA A 140 -7.39 -3.80 -17.95
N LEU A 141 -7.17 -5.09 -18.21
CA LEU A 141 -6.08 -5.86 -17.61
C LEU A 141 -4.71 -5.41 -18.14
N GLU A 142 -4.60 -5.15 -19.44
CA GLU A 142 -3.41 -4.58 -20.08
C GLU A 142 -3.05 -3.22 -19.48
N ALA A 143 -4.02 -2.32 -19.31
CA ALA A 143 -3.80 -1.04 -18.64
C ALA A 143 -3.39 -1.19 -17.16
N LEU A 144 -3.93 -2.20 -16.46
CA LEU A 144 -3.53 -2.48 -15.07
C LEU A 144 -2.09 -2.99 -15.01
N GLU A 145 -1.68 -3.86 -15.94
CA GLU A 145 -0.32 -4.37 -16.02
C GLU A 145 0.70 -3.24 -16.29
N GLU A 146 0.38 -2.33 -17.20
CA GLU A 146 1.19 -1.13 -17.45
C GLU A 146 1.34 -0.25 -16.21
N ASN A 147 0.24 0.00 -15.49
CA ASN A 147 0.27 0.75 -14.24
C ASN A 147 1.13 0.05 -13.17
N MET A 148 0.98 -1.27 -13.01
CA MET A 148 1.79 -2.04 -12.06
C MET A 148 3.28 -1.96 -12.42
N ARG A 149 3.62 -2.09 -13.71
CA ARG A 149 5.00 -1.95 -14.19
C ARG A 149 5.57 -0.55 -13.90
N SER A 150 4.76 0.50 -14.11
CA SER A 150 5.16 1.87 -13.76
C SER A 150 5.41 2.03 -12.26
N VAL A 151 4.51 1.51 -11.41
CA VAL A 151 4.68 1.55 -9.95
C VAL A 151 5.94 0.81 -9.51
N VAL A 152 6.20 -0.39 -10.05
CA VAL A 152 7.40 -1.16 -9.75
C VAL A 152 8.66 -0.37 -10.14
N SER A 153 8.70 0.19 -11.36
CA SER A 153 9.83 1.04 -11.79
C SER A 153 10.07 2.21 -10.84
N THR A 154 9.01 2.89 -10.39
CA THR A 154 9.16 4.01 -9.44
C THR A 154 9.66 3.54 -8.07
N LEU A 155 9.25 2.35 -7.63
CA LEU A 155 9.72 1.79 -6.36
C LEU A 155 11.20 1.40 -6.43
N GLU A 156 11.64 0.78 -7.54
CA GLU A 156 13.04 0.47 -7.79
C GLU A 156 13.90 1.74 -7.81
N GLU A 157 13.43 2.81 -8.45
CA GLU A 157 14.12 4.12 -8.44
C GLU A 157 14.22 4.70 -7.02
N MET A 158 13.14 4.60 -6.23
CA MET A 158 13.13 5.06 -4.83
C MET A 158 14.07 4.24 -3.94
N GLU A 159 14.18 2.93 -4.18
CA GLU A 159 15.12 2.05 -3.48
C GLU A 159 16.56 2.48 -3.73
N VAL A 160 16.93 2.72 -4.99
CA VAL A 160 18.26 3.23 -5.36
C VAL A 160 18.54 4.60 -4.70
N GLN A 161 17.55 5.49 -4.63
CA GLN A 161 17.70 6.78 -3.96
C GLN A 161 17.90 6.63 -2.45
N MET A 162 17.16 5.72 -1.82
CA MET A 162 17.27 5.40 -0.40
C MET A 162 18.66 4.86 -0.07
N ASP A 163 19.15 3.89 -0.83
CA ASP A 163 20.50 3.32 -0.67
C ASP A 163 21.58 4.39 -0.83
N SER A 164 21.43 5.28 -1.83
CA SER A 164 22.34 6.41 -2.03
C SER A 164 22.35 7.38 -0.85
N LEU A 165 21.18 7.64 -0.25
CA LEU A 165 21.06 8.53 0.89
C LEU A 165 21.62 7.88 2.16
N GLU A 166 21.36 6.59 2.37
CA GLU A 166 21.94 5.82 3.48
C GLU A 166 23.46 5.85 3.43
N GLU A 167 24.05 5.65 2.24
CA GLU A 167 25.49 5.73 2.04
C GLU A 167 26.04 7.12 2.38
N LYS A 168 25.36 8.18 1.95
CA LYS A 168 25.74 9.56 2.30
C LYS A 168 25.67 9.79 3.81
N CYS A 169 24.61 9.31 4.47
CA CYS A 169 24.49 9.41 5.92
C CYS A 169 25.59 8.63 6.64
N ARG A 170 25.97 7.45 6.14
CA ARG A 170 27.10 6.66 6.67
C ARG A 170 28.42 7.42 6.58
N ILE A 171 28.71 7.99 5.41
CA ILE A 171 29.92 8.80 5.19
C ILE A 171 29.94 10.02 6.11
N MET A 172 28.81 10.73 6.24
CA MET A 172 28.72 11.90 7.12
C MET A 172 28.92 11.52 8.59
N ARG A 173 28.38 10.39 9.03
CA ARG A 173 28.57 9.89 10.40
C ARG A 173 30.03 9.58 10.68
N SER A 174 30.72 8.89 9.77
CA SER A 174 32.16 8.62 9.91
C SER A 174 32.99 9.91 9.95
N LYS A 175 32.69 10.89 9.08
CA LYS A 175 33.38 12.18 9.11
C LYS A 175 33.15 12.95 10.41
N LEU A 176 31.94 12.87 10.97
CA LEU A 176 31.62 13.52 12.23
C LEU A 176 32.39 12.87 13.38
N GLU A 177 32.47 11.53 13.40
CA GLU A 177 33.25 10.77 14.38
C GLU A 177 34.76 11.12 14.30
N ASP A 178 35.33 11.19 13.08
CA ASP A 178 36.72 11.60 12.88
C ASP A 178 36.99 13.03 13.38
N GLU A 179 36.04 13.96 13.18
CA GLU A 179 36.20 15.35 13.60
C GLU A 179 35.99 15.52 15.11
N GLU A 180 35.11 14.71 15.72
CA GLU A 180 34.94 14.63 17.16
C GLU A 180 36.20 14.07 17.84
N GLU A 181 36.82 13.03 17.29
CA GLU A 181 38.09 12.49 17.80
C GLU A 181 39.20 13.56 17.77
N LYS A 182 39.36 14.27 16.65
CA LYS A 182 40.32 15.39 16.55
C LYS A 182 40.03 16.51 17.56
N ALA A 183 38.76 16.85 17.77
CA ALA A 183 38.36 17.86 18.75
C ALA A 183 38.70 17.40 20.18
N GLN A 184 38.47 16.13 20.51
CA GLN A 184 38.84 15.54 21.80
C GLN A 184 40.36 15.54 21.99
N GLU A 185 41.14 15.17 20.98
CA GLU A 185 42.61 15.26 21.03
C GLU A 185 43.08 16.71 21.28
N PHE A 186 42.50 17.69 20.58
CA PHE A 186 42.82 19.10 20.77
C PHE A 186 42.48 19.57 22.20
N LEU A 187 41.33 19.16 22.74
CA LEU A 187 40.94 19.48 24.12
C LEU A 187 41.90 18.84 25.13
N GLN A 188 42.29 17.57 24.95
CA GLN A 188 43.27 16.91 25.81
C GLN A 188 44.65 17.61 25.77
N LEU A 189 45.11 18.05 24.59
CA LEU A 189 46.32 18.86 24.46
C LEU A 189 46.17 20.22 25.17
N SER A 190 44.99 20.83 25.08
CA SER A 190 44.69 22.08 25.78
C SER A 190 44.73 21.90 27.30
N GLU A 191 44.20 20.79 27.84
CA GLU A 191 44.25 20.45 29.26
C GLU A 191 45.69 20.23 29.74
N GLN A 192 46.55 19.61 28.91
CA GLN A 192 47.97 19.46 29.21
C GLN A 192 48.74 20.79 29.15
N THR A 193 48.29 21.73 28.32
CA THR A 193 48.92 23.05 28.14
C THR A 193 48.26 24.16 28.97
N VAL A 194 47.27 23.83 29.81
CA VAL A 194 46.76 24.72 30.84
C VAL A 194 47.96 25.24 31.61
N LEU A 195 48.16 26.56 31.55
CA LEU A 195 49.11 27.27 32.41
C LEU A 195 48.84 26.75 33.82
N ARG A 196 49.77 25.95 34.37
CA ARG A 196 49.66 25.43 35.73
C ARG A 196 49.85 26.61 36.68
N LEU A 197 48.82 27.43 36.76
CA LEU A 197 48.70 28.49 37.73
C LEU A 197 48.67 27.76 39.08
N PRO A 198 49.54 28.16 40.03
CA PRO A 198 49.45 27.66 41.38
C PRO A 198 48.00 27.80 41.83
N ALA A 199 47.41 26.70 42.32
CA ALA A 199 46.10 26.77 42.94
C ALA A 199 46.15 27.91 43.96
N LEU A 200 45.34 28.95 43.75
CA LEU A 200 45.22 30.03 44.73
C LEU A 200 44.84 29.33 46.04
N LEU A 201 45.77 29.34 47.00
CA LEU A 201 45.56 28.74 48.29
C LEU A 201 44.23 29.30 48.80
N SER A 202 43.25 28.42 48.96
CA SER A 202 41.98 28.77 49.59
C SER A 202 42.36 29.28 50.97
N ARG A 203 42.32 30.60 51.15
CA ARG A 203 42.75 31.25 52.38
C ARG A 203 42.01 30.55 53.52
N PRO A 204 42.72 29.98 54.52
CA PRO A 204 42.06 29.34 55.64
C PRO A 204 41.14 30.38 56.29
N ALA A 205 39.89 30.00 56.57
CA ALA A 205 38.83 30.91 57.01
C ALA A 205 39.15 31.73 58.28
N ASN A 206 40.23 31.38 58.98
CA ASN A 206 40.68 32.00 60.22
C ASN A 206 41.88 32.94 60.06
N GLU A 207 42.43 33.11 58.85
CA GLU A 207 43.50 34.08 58.64
C GLU A 207 42.90 35.49 58.49
N PRO A 208 43.26 36.46 59.36
CA PRO A 208 42.74 37.81 59.24
C PRO A 208 43.11 38.35 57.87
N THR A 209 42.16 39.01 57.21
CA THR A 209 42.41 39.60 55.91
C THR A 209 43.60 40.57 55.99
N LEU A 210 44.35 40.73 54.90
CA LEU A 210 45.48 41.69 54.85
C LEU A 210 45.01 43.08 55.31
N GLN A 211 43.76 43.43 54.99
CA GLN A 211 43.08 44.62 55.47
C GLN A 211 42.96 44.69 57.00
N GLU A 212 42.47 43.64 57.66
CA GLU A 212 42.41 43.59 59.13
C GLU A 212 43.80 43.68 59.78
N HIS A 213 44.81 43.07 59.17
CA HIS A 213 46.18 43.17 59.66
C HIS A 213 46.72 44.60 59.52
N LEU A 214 46.53 45.23 58.36
CA LEU A 214 46.91 46.62 58.13
C LEU A 214 46.18 47.60 59.06
N MET A 215 44.88 47.36 59.32
CA MET A 215 44.10 48.19 60.25
C MET A 215 44.58 48.09 61.71
N LYS A 216 45.27 47.01 62.10
CA LYS A 216 45.92 46.87 63.42
C LYS A 216 47.27 47.59 63.50
N ILE A 217 47.96 47.77 62.37
CA ILE A 217 49.31 48.36 62.30
C ILE A 217 49.24 49.89 62.15
N VAL A 218 48.20 50.41 61.48
CA VAL A 218 48.10 51.83 61.13
C VAL A 218 47.56 52.68 62.31
N PRO A 219 48.21 53.80 62.68
CA PRO A 219 47.68 54.75 63.65
C PRO A 219 46.41 55.44 63.10
N ASN A 220 45.30 55.31 63.83
CA ASN A 220 43.99 55.88 63.47
C ASN A 220 43.42 55.40 62.10
N PRO A 221 42.98 54.13 62.00
CA PRO A 221 42.49 53.54 60.76
C PRO A 221 41.35 54.29 60.05
N PRO A 222 40.32 54.86 60.73
CA PRO A 222 39.23 55.52 60.01
C PRO A 222 39.66 56.83 59.31
N ALA A 223 40.69 57.52 59.82
CA ALA A 223 41.21 58.72 59.17
C ALA A 223 41.96 58.39 57.87
N VAL A 224 42.75 57.31 57.87
CA VAL A 224 43.52 56.86 56.70
C VAL A 224 42.59 56.33 55.61
N ILE A 225 41.53 55.60 55.96
CA ILE A 225 40.54 55.13 54.97
C ILE A 225 39.84 56.31 54.30
N LYS A 226 39.44 57.34 55.06
CA LYS A 226 38.85 58.56 54.48
C LYS A 226 39.82 59.30 53.56
N ALA A 227 41.10 59.38 53.93
CA ALA A 227 42.12 60.00 53.09
C ALA A 227 42.35 59.21 51.78
N LEU A 228 42.35 57.88 51.85
CA LEU A 228 42.46 57.01 50.68
C LEU A 228 41.22 57.08 49.77
N GLN A 229 40.01 57.16 50.35
CA GLN A 229 38.77 57.33 49.61
C GLN A 229 38.66 58.68 48.89
N MET A 230 39.33 59.70 49.41
CA MET A 230 39.40 61.02 48.77
C MET A 230 40.57 61.15 47.79
N ALA A 231 41.42 60.12 47.66
CA ALA A 231 42.54 60.15 46.72
C ALA A 231 42.02 59.92 45.29
N PRO A 232 42.36 60.80 44.33
CA PRO A 232 41.85 60.72 42.96
C PRO A 232 42.24 59.41 42.26
N VAL A 233 43.41 58.86 42.61
CA VAL A 233 43.92 57.57 42.08
C VAL A 233 42.99 56.40 42.40
N LEU A 234 42.30 56.42 43.54
CA LEU A 234 41.40 55.32 43.90
C LEU A 234 40.10 55.34 43.07
N GLU A 235 39.65 56.53 42.66
CA GLU A 235 38.48 56.67 41.78
C GLU A 235 38.78 56.14 40.37
N ASP A 236 39.98 56.39 39.85
CA ASP A 236 40.44 55.82 38.57
C ASP A 236 40.52 54.29 38.64
N VAL A 237 41.05 53.75 39.74
CA VAL A 237 41.12 52.28 39.95
C VAL A 237 39.72 51.68 40.10
N ARG A 238 38.80 52.38 40.77
CA ARG A 238 37.41 51.94 40.94
C ARG A 238 36.67 51.90 39.60
N THR A 239 36.77 52.97 38.81
CA THR A 239 36.13 53.02 37.49
C THR A 239 36.73 51.98 36.54
N PHE A 240 38.04 51.74 36.60
CA PHE A 240 38.70 50.65 35.88
C PHE A 240 38.15 49.27 36.26
N LEU A 241 38.03 48.98 37.57
CA LEU A 241 37.46 47.72 38.06
C LEU A 241 36.00 47.54 37.65
N GLU A 242 35.18 48.59 37.74
CA GLU A 242 33.79 48.56 37.30
C GLU A 242 33.67 48.30 35.79
N LEU A 243 34.56 48.88 34.98
CA LEU A 243 34.62 48.61 33.55
C LEU A 243 35.04 47.17 33.25
N ALA A 244 36.06 46.66 33.95
CA ALA A 244 36.53 45.28 33.79
C ALA A 244 35.42 44.28 34.13
N HIS A 245 34.67 44.49 35.23
CA HIS A 245 33.54 43.64 35.59
C HIS A 245 32.44 43.67 34.53
N LYS A 246 32.06 44.86 34.04
CA LYS A 246 31.08 44.98 32.94
C LYS A 246 31.51 44.25 31.68
N GLN A 247 32.81 44.27 31.35
CA GLN A 247 33.33 43.53 30.20
C GLN A 247 33.26 42.02 30.40
N VAL A 248 33.61 41.52 31.59
CA VAL A 248 33.50 40.09 31.91
C VAL A 248 32.05 39.62 31.85
N ASP A 249 31.12 40.39 32.44
CA ASP A 249 29.69 40.06 32.41
C ASP A 249 29.13 40.07 30.99
N ALA A 250 29.57 41.01 30.15
CA ALA A 250 29.17 41.07 28.74
C ALA A 250 29.68 39.87 27.93
N VAL A 251 30.93 39.44 28.17
CA VAL A 251 31.52 38.25 27.52
C VAL A 251 30.83 36.97 27.99
N GLN A 252 30.51 36.87 29.28
CA GLN A 252 29.78 35.73 29.83
C GLN A 252 28.35 35.64 29.30
N ALA A 253 27.65 36.78 29.16
CA ALA A 253 26.32 36.83 28.56
C ALA A 253 26.34 36.42 27.08
N ALA A 254 27.29 36.92 26.30
CA ALA A 254 27.45 36.54 24.90
C ALA A 254 27.77 35.05 24.70
N HIS A 255 28.56 34.44 25.61
CA HIS A 255 28.86 33.00 25.57
C HIS A 255 27.62 32.14 25.85
N ASN A 256 26.77 32.56 26.78
CA ASN A 256 25.53 31.86 27.12
C ASN A 256 24.47 31.96 26.01
N ASP A 257 24.38 33.09 25.31
CA ASP A 257 23.44 33.27 24.18
C ASP A 257 23.86 32.46 22.94
N CYS A 258 25.16 32.27 22.73
CA CYS A 258 25.69 31.46 21.62
C CYS A 258 25.47 29.95 21.85
N SER A 259 25.47 29.50 23.11
CA SER A 259 25.21 28.10 23.49
C SER A 259 23.71 27.72 23.51
N ALA A 260 22.80 28.68 23.32
CA ALA A 260 21.35 28.45 23.32
C ALA A 260 20.73 28.42 21.90
N MET A 261 21.55 28.57 20.86
CA MET A 261 21.15 28.55 19.45
C MET A 261 21.56 27.28 18.69
N ASP A 262 22.25 26.34 19.36
CA ASP A 262 22.49 24.96 18.91
C ASP A 262 21.60 23.99 19.71
#